data_AF-A0A5S4YKF6-F1
#
_entry.id   AF-A0A5S4YKF6-F1
#
_cell.length_a   1.000
_cell.length_b   1.000
_cell.length_c   1.000
_cell.angle_alpha   90.00
_cell.angle_beta   90.00
_cell.angle_gamma   90.00
#
_symmetry.space_group_name_H-M   'P 1'
#
loop_
_entity.id
_entity.type
_entity.pdbx_description
1 polymer ?
#
loop_
_entity_poly.entity_id
_entity_poly.type
_entity_poly.pdbx_seq_one_letter_code
_entity_poly.pdbx_strand_id
1 'polypeptide(L)' 'MRKGEAKAAFESMFDRWEKELGITITAEHDPSFSDFCFWVDRNHFSHYFQFGSVIGAREDVESWFIDRFGQRWRY' A
#
# COMPACT_ATOMS: atom_id res chain seq x y z
N MET A 1 5.49 15.74 4.27
CA MET A 1 6.31 14.56 3.89
C MET A 1 6.55 14.60 2.39
N ARG A 2 7.77 14.33 1.91
CA ARG A 2 8.03 14.23 0.46
C ARG A 2 7.57 12.88 -0.07
N LYS A 3 7.17 12.83 -1.34
CA LYS A 3 6.72 11.60 -2.02
C LYS A 3 7.71 10.44 -1.90
N GLY A 4 9.02 10.70 -1.96
CA GLY A 4 10.06 9.67 -1.81
C GLY A 4 10.15 9.07 -0.41
N GLU A 5 10.00 9.90 0.64
CA GLU A 5 9.98 9.43 2.03
C GLU A 5 8.72 8.62 2.32
N ALA A 6 7.58 9.10 1.80
CA ALA A 6 6.31 8.37 1.86
C ALA A 6 6.45 7.01 1.19
N LYS A 7 7.00 6.95 -0.03
CA LYS A 7 7.19 5.69 -0.77
C LYS A 7 7.99 4.67 0.06
N ALA A 8 9.14 5.06 0.59
CA ALA A 8 9.96 4.15 1.41
C ALA A 8 9.24 3.65 2.68
N ALA A 9 8.44 4.53 3.31
CA ALA A 9 7.60 4.14 4.44
C ALA A 9 6.50 3.15 4.03
N PHE A 10 5.80 3.39 2.91
CA PHE A 10 4.78 2.49 2.39
C PHE A 10 5.37 1.13 1.97
N GLU A 11 6.57 1.10 1.36
CA GLU A 11 7.26 -0.16 1.05
C GLU A 11 7.57 -0.99 2.30
N SER A 12 7.97 -0.33 3.39
CA SER A 12 8.17 -0.99 4.68
C SER A 12 6.84 -1.46 5.31
N MET A 13 5.76 -0.72 5.10
CA MET A 13 4.42 -1.10 5.55
C MET A 13 3.87 -2.30 4.77
N PHE A 14 4.12 -2.38 3.47
CA PHE A 14 3.73 -3.55 2.67
C PHE A 14 4.40 -4.82 3.17
N ASP A 15 5.71 -4.78 3.47
CA ASP A 15 6.44 -5.92 4.05
C ASP A 15 5.88 -6.33 5.42
N ARG A 16 5.55 -5.34 6.26
CA ARG A 16 4.93 -5.60 7.56
C ARG A 16 3.53 -6.18 7.43
N TRP A 17 2.72 -5.65 6.52
CA TRP A 17 1.35 -6.09 6.28
C TRP A 17 1.32 -7.52 5.73
N GLU A 18 2.22 -7.87 4.81
CA GLU A 18 2.40 -9.23 4.31
C GLU A 18 2.75 -10.21 5.44
N LYS A 19 3.70 -9.82 6.31
CA LYS A 19 4.08 -10.62 7.48
C LYS A 19 2.95 -10.79 8.49
N GLU A 20 2.14 -9.76 8.70
CA GLU A 20 1.04 -9.77 9.67
C GLU A 20 -0.16 -10.58 9.18
N LEU A 21 -0.45 -10.50 7.87
CA LEU A 21 -1.42 -11.38 7.24
C LEU A 21 -0.94 -12.85 7.31
N GLY A 22 0.37 -13.09 7.28
CA GLY A 22 0.92 -14.45 7.29
C GLY A 22 0.55 -15.25 6.04
N ILE A 23 0.05 -14.56 5.02
CA ILE A 23 -0.33 -15.10 3.74
C ILE A 23 0.73 -14.62 2.77
N THR A 24 1.44 -15.56 2.14
CA THR A 24 2.17 -15.23 0.91
C THR A 24 1.12 -14.67 -0.03
N ILE A 25 1.22 -13.39 -0.38
CA ILE A 25 0.34 -12.73 -1.34
C ILE A 25 0.48 -13.51 -2.66
N THR A 26 -0.37 -14.52 -2.81
CA THR A 26 -0.43 -15.49 -3.90
C THR A 26 -1.79 -15.30 -4.53
N ALA A 27 -1.93 -15.67 -5.80
CA ALA A 27 -3.13 -15.43 -6.59
C ALA A 27 -4.46 -15.95 -5.97
N GLU A 28 -4.41 -16.76 -4.91
CA GLU A 28 -5.59 -17.19 -4.13
C GLU A 28 -6.11 -16.14 -3.13
N HIS A 29 -5.25 -15.27 -2.62
CA HIS A 29 -5.62 -14.14 -1.77
C HIS A 29 -5.31 -12.85 -2.53
N ASP A 30 -6.29 -12.36 -3.29
CA ASP A 30 -6.22 -11.09 -4.00
C ASP A 30 -6.34 -9.93 -2.99
N PRO A 31 -5.21 -9.33 -2.54
CA PRO A 31 -5.24 -8.36 -1.47
C PRO A 31 -5.72 -7.05 -2.07
N SER A 32 -6.92 -6.62 -1.74
CA SER A 32 -7.44 -5.37 -2.28
C SER A 32 -6.75 -4.18 -1.63
N PHE A 33 -6.49 -3.13 -2.41
CA PHE A 33 -5.96 -1.86 -1.88
C PHE A 33 -6.84 -1.30 -0.75
N SER A 34 -8.15 -1.52 -0.81
CA SER A 34 -9.09 -1.18 0.28
C SER A 34 -8.78 -1.90 1.59
N ASP A 35 -8.34 -3.16 1.56
CA ASP A 35 -7.97 -3.92 2.75
C ASP A 35 -6.69 -3.36 3.38
N PHE A 36 -5.70 -3.03 2.54
CA PHE A 36 -4.50 -2.32 2.97
C PHE A 36 -4.85 -0.95 3.59
N CYS A 37 -5.74 -0.16 2.98
CA CYS A 37 -6.19 1.12 3.55
C CYS A 37 -6.86 0.92 4.92
N PHE A 38 -7.67 -0.13 5.08
CA PHE A 38 -8.30 -0.45 6.36
C PHE A 38 -7.27 -0.85 7.42
N TRP A 39 -6.25 -1.63 7.03
CA TRP A 39 -5.14 -1.98 7.91
C TRP A 39 -4.32 -0.76 8.34
N VAL A 40 -4.02 0.15 7.40
CA VAL A 40 -3.32 1.42 7.68
C VAL A 40 -4.13 2.26 8.67
N ASP A 41 -5.44 2.38 8.46
CA ASP A 41 -6.31 3.14 9.36
C ASP A 41 -6.34 2.54 10.77
N ARG A 42 -6.51 1.21 10.86
CA ARG A 42 -6.43 0.48 12.14
C ARG A 42 -5.10 0.64 12.87
N ASN A 43 -4.00 0.76 12.13
CA ASN A 43 -2.66 0.93 12.71
C ASN A 43 -2.27 2.41 12.90
N HIS A 44 -3.21 3.35 12.74
CA HIS A 44 -2.99 4.79 12.88
C HIS A 44 -1.93 5.36 11.92
N PHE A 45 -1.67 4.68 10.80
CA PHE A 45 -0.73 5.11 9.76
C PHE A 45 -1.36 6.06 8.73
N SER A 46 -2.62 6.47 8.90
CA SER A 46 -3.35 7.37 7.98
C SER A 46 -2.63 8.71 7.72
N HIS A 47 -1.77 9.15 8.64
CA HIS A 47 -0.95 10.35 8.47
C HIS A 47 0.09 10.24 7.34
N TYR A 48 0.51 9.03 6.98
CA TYR A 48 1.38 8.81 5.82
C TYR A 48 0.68 9.09 4.50
N PHE A 49 -0.67 9.14 4.45
CA PHE A 49 -1.43 9.58 3.27
C PHE A 49 -1.50 11.12 3.13
N GLN A 50 -0.86 11.89 4.01
CA GLN A 50 -0.86 13.36 3.94
C GLN A 50 0.36 13.95 3.22
N PHE A 51 1.05 13.17 2.37
CA PHE A 51 2.16 13.70 1.57
C PHE A 51 1.64 14.54 0.40
N GLY A 52 2.45 15.54 0.00
CA GLY A 52 2.14 16.35 -1.18
C GLY A 52 2.27 15.52 -2.44
N SER A 53 1.14 15.11 -3.02
CA SER A 53 1.06 14.53 -4.36
C SER A 53 0.26 15.45 -5.28
N VAL A 54 0.69 15.53 -6.54
CA VAL A 54 0.03 16.31 -7.60
C VAL A 54 -1.23 15.60 -8.10
N ILE A 55 -1.25 14.27 -8.06
CA ILE A 55 -2.36 13.42 -8.51
C ILE A 55 -3.29 13.11 -7.33
N GLY A 56 -2.70 12.73 -6.20
CA GLY A 56 -3.42 12.38 -4.98
C GLY A 56 -2.63 11.35 -4.20
N ALA A 57 -2.47 11.55 -2.90
CA ALA A 57 -1.66 10.66 -2.08
C ALA A 57 -2.17 9.21 -2.12
N ARG A 58 -3.49 9.02 -2.24
CA ARG A 58 -4.12 7.70 -2.34
C ARG A 58 -3.82 7.02 -3.68
N GLU A 59 -3.91 7.74 -4.79
CA GLU A 59 -3.64 7.21 -6.14
C GLU A 59 -2.17 6.83 -6.32
N ASP A 60 -1.24 7.63 -5.77
CA ASP A 60 0.18 7.29 -5.77
C ASP A 60 0.45 5.98 -5.01
N VAL A 61 -0.17 5.81 -3.83
CA VAL A 61 0.01 4.59 -3.02
C VAL A 61 -0.65 3.39 -3.69
N GLU A 62 -1.82 3.56 -4.31
CA GLU A 62 -2.47 2.50 -5.10
C GLU A 62 -1.57 2.05 -6.25
N SER A 63 -0.93 2.98 -6.96
CA SER A 63 0.04 2.67 -8.02
C SER A 63 1.24 1.89 -7.47
N TRP A 64 1.78 2.29 -6.31
CA TRP A 64 2.88 1.56 -5.66
C TRP A 64 2.46 0.18 -5.18
N PHE A 65 1.23 0.03 -4.72
CA PHE A 65 0.66 -1.24 -4.30
C PHE A 65 0.55 -2.21 -5.49
N ILE A 66 0.00 -1.76 -6.62
CA ILE A 66 -0.12 -2.58 -7.84
C ILE A 66 1.26 -2.99 -8.38
N ASP A 67 2.23 -2.08 -8.37
CA ASP A 67 3.62 -2.34 -8.79
C ASP A 67 4.30 -3.38 -7.89
N ARG A 68 4.14 -3.24 -6.56
CA ARG A 68 4.74 -4.11 -5.53
C ARG A 68 4.14 -5.51 -5.54
N PHE A 69 2.82 -5.62 -5.52
CA PHE A 69 2.11 -6.90 -5.43
C PHE A 69 1.87 -7.55 -6.79
N GLY A 70 2.30 -6.91 -7.88
CA GLY A 70 2.21 -7.48 -9.21
C GLY A 70 0.79 -7.79 -9.64
N GLN A 71 -0.22 -7.03 -9.17
CA GLN A 71 -1.61 -7.08 -9.65
C GLN A 71 -1.75 -6.54 -11.08
N ARG A 72 -0.77 -6.82 -11.94
CA ARG A 72 -0.77 -6.50 -13.37
C ARG A 72 -1.66 -7.45 -14.18
N TRP A 73 -2.45 -8.31 -13.53
CA TRP A 73 -3.15 -9.44 -14.14
C TRP A 73 -4.62 -9.18 -14.54
N ARG A 74 -5.11 -7.94 -14.51
CA ARG A 74 -6.41 -7.61 -15.11
C ARG A 74 -6.33 -6.34 -15.96
N TYR A 75 -5.72 -6.48 -17.13
CA TYR A 75 -6.08 -5.66 -18.29
C TYR A 75 -6.51 -6.60 -19.42
#